data_AF-A0AAU5D078-F1
#
_entry.id   AF-A0AAU5D078-F1
#
_cell.length_a   1.000
_cell.length_b   1.000
_cell.length_c   1.000
_cell.angle_alpha   90.00
_cell.angle_beta   90.00
_cell.angle_gamma   90.00
#
_symmetry.space_group_name_H-M   'P 1'
#
loop_
_entity.id
_entity.type
_entity.pdbx_description
1 polymer ?
#
loop_
_entity_poly.entity_id
_entity_poly.type
_entity_poly.pdbx_seq_one_letter_code
_entity_poly.pdbx_strand_id
1 'polypeptide(L)'
;MRPSTTGPLRRLAAALLLVCSAVLLPATGAAAAAQAPPAPVPGTLRPYDISGVYSAGISSGGYMATQLHVAYSGVFGGSAAFASGPYDCAQNSLGTALNACMDTVQDLRLDRLEQQTRQWSAQGLVDPVANLAGDPVYVFSGSGDATVRRPVADALAGFYTRFGARVRYDNTTAAGHAWISPLGPNACTVTQSPYINNCGIDAERDLLGHLLGPVSAPSGTPGGSLISFDQNPYVPGGSAAAVSMGDKGFLYVPSGCASGGGGACRLVVALHGCKQGYAYQGFGTRFVDQAYLDEYADTNRLIVLYPQAAPTATLDNPNGCWNWWGYLGDSAYARHGGRQIESVMAMVRALGGGAPPPGTGRLVLPSRDAEDGYVKAAADGSGAAVGTLEDAYGLAVGRGSDGGFNRTVLSFDTSGVPAGKEITRAYVTVARSSGYGDPWSSPAGNRLLVDARTGCFGGCAPEPGDWAAAATAAGTAEIPAFFSGTAASGDLSAAGLAALNRSGVTQFRLRFAAAQTATAYVFTNRDTPPTLTLEYRNPPTAD
;
A
#
# COMPACT_ATOMS: atom_id res chain seq x y z
N MET A 1 -63.69 -37.70 34.68
CA MET A 1 -62.99 -36.92 35.71
C MET A 1 -61.49 -37.16 35.54
N ARG A 2 -60.70 -36.08 35.44
CA ARG A 2 -59.23 -36.02 35.42
C ARG A 2 -58.65 -36.36 36.84
N PRO A 3 -57.34 -36.17 37.12
CA PRO A 3 -56.09 -36.80 36.60
C PRO A 3 -55.15 -37.21 37.79
N SER A 4 -53.85 -37.49 37.53
CA SER A 4 -52.65 -36.98 38.28
C SER A 4 -51.42 -37.93 38.20
N THR A 5 -50.29 -37.48 37.60
CA THR A 5 -48.95 -37.14 38.20
C THR A 5 -48.16 -38.35 38.75
N THR A 6 -46.83 -38.58 38.63
CA THR A 6 -45.56 -37.84 38.34
C THR A 6 -44.40 -38.88 38.27
N GLY A 7 -43.23 -38.57 37.65
CA GLY A 7 -42.05 -39.48 37.42
C GLY A 7 -41.16 -39.79 38.67
N PRO A 8 -39.80 -39.99 38.60
CA PRO A 8 -38.83 -40.24 37.49
C PRO A 8 -37.66 -41.26 37.82
N LEU A 9 -36.58 -41.26 37.01
CA LEU A 9 -35.13 -41.55 37.30
C LEU A 9 -34.45 -42.94 37.08
N ARG A 10 -33.35 -42.85 36.29
CA ARG A 10 -31.99 -43.47 36.36
C ARG A 10 -31.80 -45.00 36.41
N ARG A 11 -30.96 -45.53 35.49
CA ARG A 11 -30.11 -46.71 35.72
C ARG A 11 -28.72 -46.55 35.11
N LEU A 12 -27.73 -46.96 35.89
CA LEU A 12 -26.30 -47.13 35.59
C LEU A 12 -25.93 -48.51 36.17
N ALA A 13 -25.24 -49.37 35.41
CA ALA A 13 -24.15 -50.26 35.87
C ALA A 13 -23.68 -51.26 34.78
N ALA A 14 -22.36 -51.25 34.56
CA ALA A 14 -21.36 -52.28 34.20
C ALA A 14 -21.77 -53.78 34.30
N ALA A 15 -21.10 -54.80 33.74
CA ALA A 15 -19.99 -55.03 32.79
C ALA A 15 -19.87 -56.57 32.61
N LEU A 16 -19.29 -57.10 31.52
CA LEU A 16 -18.46 -58.32 31.55
C LEU A 16 -17.56 -58.46 30.30
N LEU A 17 -16.32 -58.86 30.54
CA LEU A 17 -15.20 -59.01 29.62
C LEU A 17 -15.27 -60.26 28.72
N LEU A 18 -14.69 -60.18 27.53
CA LEU A 18 -14.07 -61.32 26.84
C LEU A 18 -12.77 -60.87 26.15
N VAL A 19 -11.69 -61.53 26.54
CA VAL A 19 -10.30 -61.31 26.13
C VAL A 19 -10.03 -62.10 24.85
N CYS A 20 -9.50 -61.44 23.81
CA CYS A 20 -8.81 -62.09 22.70
C CYS A 20 -7.47 -61.39 22.48
N SER A 21 -6.41 -62.13 22.79
CA SER A 21 -5.02 -61.72 22.65
C SER A 21 -4.62 -61.77 21.17
N ALA A 22 -4.44 -60.60 20.54
CA ALA A 22 -3.65 -60.46 19.33
C ALA A 22 -2.36 -59.71 19.69
N VAL A 23 -1.24 -60.36 19.40
CA VAL A 23 0.12 -59.83 19.60
C VAL A 23 0.29 -58.60 18.71
N LEU A 24 0.19 -57.41 19.30
CA LEU A 24 0.59 -56.14 18.68
C LEU A 24 2.11 -56.02 18.81
N LEU A 25 2.82 -56.24 17.72
CA LEU A 25 4.17 -55.71 17.54
C LEU A 25 4.10 -54.19 17.63
N PRO A 26 4.87 -53.51 18.50
CA PRO A 26 4.95 -52.07 18.46
C PRO A 26 5.69 -51.69 17.17
N ALA A 27 4.95 -51.23 16.17
CA ALA A 27 5.53 -50.43 15.10
C ALA A 27 6.02 -49.13 15.76
N THR A 28 7.29 -49.09 16.16
CA THR A 28 7.98 -47.85 16.50
C THR A 28 8.22 -47.09 15.20
N GLY A 29 7.14 -46.58 14.59
CA GLY A 29 7.24 -45.47 13.67
C GLY A 29 7.62 -44.26 14.51
N ALA A 30 8.90 -43.92 14.53
CA ALA A 30 9.31 -42.59 14.96
C ALA A 30 8.63 -41.61 14.00
N ALA A 31 7.49 -41.05 14.41
CA ALA A 31 7.00 -39.82 13.81
C ALA A 31 8.12 -38.81 14.03
N ALA A 32 8.82 -38.43 12.95
CA ALA A 32 9.74 -37.32 12.99
C ALA A 32 8.93 -36.14 13.52
N ALA A 33 9.26 -35.68 14.73
CA ALA A 33 8.64 -34.49 15.28
C ALA A 33 8.99 -33.35 14.32
N ALA A 34 8.00 -32.86 13.57
CA ALA A 34 8.16 -31.65 12.79
C ALA A 34 8.61 -30.55 13.75
N GLN A 35 9.83 -30.05 13.56
CA GLN A 35 10.35 -28.95 14.37
C GLN A 35 9.48 -27.71 14.11
N ALA A 36 9.25 -26.93 15.16
CA ALA A 36 8.46 -25.71 15.05
C ALA A 36 9.10 -24.74 14.01
N PRO A 37 8.28 -23.97 13.26
CA PRO A 37 8.77 -22.92 12.39
C PRO A 37 9.77 -21.99 13.10
N PRO A 38 10.75 -21.42 12.39
CA PRO A 38 11.71 -20.52 12.98
C PRO A 38 11.01 -19.29 13.56
N ALA A 39 11.27 -18.99 14.84
CA ALA A 39 10.68 -17.83 15.49
C ALA A 39 11.16 -16.52 14.83
N PRO A 40 10.28 -15.51 14.65
CA PRO A 40 10.68 -14.23 14.08
C PRO A 40 11.77 -13.54 14.92
N VAL A 41 12.85 -13.10 14.26
CA VAL A 41 13.91 -12.29 14.86
C VAL A 41 13.82 -10.85 14.35
N PRO A 42 13.93 -9.81 15.20
CA PRO A 42 13.94 -8.44 14.74
C PRO A 42 15.11 -8.15 13.79
N GLY A 43 14.87 -7.39 12.73
CA GLY A 43 15.92 -6.96 11.80
C GLY A 43 15.43 -5.92 10.79
N THR A 44 16.25 -5.65 9.78
CA THR A 44 15.96 -4.73 8.69
C THR A 44 16.11 -5.43 7.35
N LEU A 45 15.43 -4.93 6.30
CA LEU A 45 15.71 -5.38 4.95
C LEU A 45 17.11 -4.91 4.55
N ARG A 46 17.83 -5.79 3.89
CA ARG A 46 19.15 -5.51 3.31
C ARG A 46 19.21 -6.04 1.88
N PRO A 47 20.13 -5.53 1.06
CA PRO A 47 20.43 -6.10 -0.25
C PRO A 47 20.83 -7.58 -0.20
N TYR A 48 20.35 -8.31 -1.20
CA TYR A 48 20.72 -9.67 -1.58
C TYR A 48 20.98 -9.69 -3.10
N ASP A 49 21.75 -10.68 -3.54
CA ASP A 49 21.90 -10.96 -4.98
C ASP A 49 20.61 -11.64 -5.49
N ILE A 50 19.72 -10.86 -6.11
CA ILE A 50 18.41 -11.31 -6.60
C ILE A 50 18.41 -11.39 -8.12
N SER A 51 18.24 -12.61 -8.64
CA SER A 51 18.20 -12.93 -10.07
C SER A 51 16.81 -12.91 -10.70
N GLY A 52 15.76 -12.82 -9.89
CA GLY A 52 14.38 -12.75 -10.37
C GLY A 52 13.39 -12.59 -9.23
N VAL A 53 12.27 -11.92 -9.50
CA VAL A 53 11.20 -11.63 -8.54
C VAL A 53 9.88 -12.19 -9.07
N TYR A 54 9.11 -12.79 -8.18
CA TYR A 54 7.81 -13.38 -8.48
C TYR A 54 6.82 -13.01 -7.37
N SER A 55 5.53 -12.98 -7.70
CA SER A 55 4.47 -12.75 -6.71
C SER A 55 3.65 -14.01 -6.48
N ALA A 56 3.17 -14.22 -5.27
CA ALA A 56 2.24 -15.28 -4.92
C ALA A 56 1.21 -14.77 -3.91
N GLY A 57 -0.05 -15.20 -3.99
CA GLY A 57 -1.01 -14.84 -2.96
C GLY A 57 -2.37 -15.52 -3.09
N ILE A 58 -3.18 -15.39 -2.03
CA ILE A 58 -4.53 -15.95 -1.90
C ILE A 58 -5.56 -14.84 -1.73
N SER A 59 -6.75 -14.98 -2.30
CA SER A 59 -7.88 -14.06 -2.07
C SER A 59 -7.49 -12.62 -2.44
N SER A 60 -7.68 -11.64 -1.56
CA SER A 60 -7.17 -10.27 -1.77
C SER A 60 -5.65 -10.21 -2.02
N GLY A 61 -4.87 -11.12 -1.43
CA GLY A 61 -3.45 -11.27 -1.71
C GLY A 61 -3.17 -11.82 -3.12
N GLY A 62 -4.05 -12.65 -3.66
CA GLY A 62 -3.98 -13.12 -5.06
C GLY A 62 -4.32 -12.01 -6.07
N TYR A 63 -5.29 -11.16 -5.72
CA TYR A 63 -5.55 -9.91 -6.46
C TYR A 63 -4.34 -8.98 -6.42
N MET A 64 -3.73 -8.77 -5.25
CA MET A 64 -2.53 -7.95 -5.09
C MET A 64 -1.32 -8.54 -5.82
N ALA A 65 -1.12 -9.86 -5.80
CA ALA A 65 -0.08 -10.54 -6.57
C ALA A 65 -0.24 -10.26 -8.08
N THR A 66 -1.48 -10.36 -8.58
CA THR A 66 -1.82 -10.02 -9.96
C THR A 66 -1.59 -8.53 -10.25
N GLN A 67 -1.94 -7.63 -9.33
CA GLN A 67 -1.68 -6.19 -9.46
C GLN A 67 -0.19 -5.86 -9.55
N LEU A 68 0.64 -6.46 -8.68
CA LEU A 68 2.09 -6.28 -8.71
C LEU A 68 2.69 -6.79 -10.02
N HIS A 69 2.31 -8.01 -10.44
CA HIS A 69 2.81 -8.59 -11.67
C HIS A 69 2.45 -7.76 -12.90
N VAL A 70 1.21 -7.29 -13.03
CA VAL A 70 0.80 -6.49 -14.19
C VAL A 70 1.38 -5.08 -14.14
N ALA A 71 1.30 -4.39 -13.00
CA ALA A 71 1.77 -3.02 -12.87
C ALA A 71 3.29 -2.93 -13.04
N TYR A 72 4.02 -3.88 -12.48
CA TYR A 72 5.49 -3.92 -12.42
C TYR A 72 6.07 -5.15 -13.13
N SER A 73 5.54 -5.49 -14.32
CA SER A 73 5.96 -6.65 -15.11
C SER A 73 7.42 -6.59 -15.58
N GLY A 74 8.07 -5.43 -15.56
CA GLY A 74 9.52 -5.32 -15.76
C GLY A 74 10.35 -5.81 -14.56
N VAL A 75 9.74 -6.01 -13.40
CA VAL A 75 10.38 -6.52 -12.17
C VAL A 75 9.91 -7.93 -11.84
N PHE A 76 8.60 -8.17 -11.91
CA PHE A 76 8.02 -9.49 -11.64
C PHE A 76 7.98 -10.32 -12.92
N GLY A 77 8.75 -11.41 -12.96
CA GLY A 77 8.79 -12.33 -14.10
C GLY A 77 7.79 -13.47 -14.02
N GLY A 78 6.66 -13.29 -13.33
CA GLY A 78 5.63 -14.31 -13.14
C GLY A 78 4.84 -14.16 -11.83
N SER A 79 3.69 -14.83 -11.76
CA SER A 79 2.81 -14.77 -10.59
C SER A 79 2.03 -16.05 -10.31
N ALA A 80 1.78 -16.35 -9.04
CA ALA A 80 0.85 -17.37 -8.57
C ALA A 80 -0.35 -16.71 -7.86
N ALA A 81 -1.56 -17.16 -8.16
CA ALA A 81 -2.79 -16.57 -7.65
C ALA A 81 -3.80 -17.65 -7.26
N PHE A 82 -4.12 -17.72 -5.98
CA PHE A 82 -5.07 -18.66 -5.40
C PHE A 82 -6.38 -17.93 -5.12
N ALA A 83 -7.50 -18.54 -5.51
CA ALA A 83 -8.86 -18.08 -5.23
C ALA A 83 -9.05 -16.55 -5.37
N SER A 84 -8.64 -16.01 -6.52
CA SER A 84 -8.72 -14.58 -6.83
C SER A 84 -9.23 -14.38 -8.27
N GLY A 85 -9.20 -13.14 -8.76
CA GLY A 85 -9.75 -12.76 -10.06
C GLY A 85 -8.85 -11.83 -10.87
N PRO A 86 -9.33 -11.37 -12.04
CA PRO A 86 -8.55 -10.62 -13.01
C PRO A 86 -8.08 -9.26 -12.49
N TYR A 87 -7.03 -8.74 -13.12
CA TYR A 87 -6.47 -7.42 -12.82
C TYR A 87 -7.52 -6.30 -12.98
N ASP A 88 -7.49 -5.34 -12.06
CA ASP A 88 -8.43 -4.21 -11.96
C ASP A 88 -9.92 -4.60 -11.90
N CYS A 89 -10.26 -5.85 -11.55
CA CYS A 89 -11.65 -6.32 -11.61
C CYS A 89 -12.65 -5.40 -10.88
N ALA A 90 -12.29 -4.94 -9.69
CA ALA A 90 -13.16 -4.13 -8.85
C ALA A 90 -13.36 -2.69 -9.36
N GLN A 91 -12.50 -2.19 -10.25
CA GLN A 91 -12.61 -0.86 -10.87
C GLN A 91 -12.90 0.26 -9.86
N ASN A 92 -12.15 0.30 -8.75
CA ASN A 92 -12.33 1.28 -7.67
C ASN A 92 -13.76 1.29 -7.06
N SER A 93 -14.42 0.13 -7.01
CA SER A 93 -15.81 -0.01 -6.54
C SER A 93 -16.00 -1.27 -5.69
N LEU A 94 -16.31 -1.08 -4.41
CA LEU A 94 -16.64 -2.19 -3.50
C LEU A 94 -17.87 -2.98 -3.99
N GLY A 95 -18.86 -2.32 -4.59
CA GLY A 95 -20.02 -2.99 -5.16
C GLY A 95 -19.65 -3.94 -6.30
N THR A 96 -18.72 -3.52 -7.17
CA THR A 96 -18.21 -4.37 -8.26
C THR A 96 -17.34 -5.49 -7.71
N ALA A 97 -16.49 -5.18 -6.71
CA ALA A 97 -15.66 -6.17 -6.01
C ALA A 97 -16.50 -7.33 -5.48
N LEU A 98 -17.61 -7.05 -4.79
CA LEU A 98 -18.47 -8.08 -4.20
C LEU A 98 -19.28 -8.85 -5.26
N ASN A 99 -19.86 -8.16 -6.24
CA ASN A 99 -20.88 -8.75 -7.12
C ASN A 99 -20.33 -9.34 -8.42
N ALA A 100 -19.19 -8.86 -8.90
CA ALA A 100 -18.56 -9.30 -10.15
C ALA A 100 -17.24 -10.05 -9.93
N CYS A 101 -16.52 -9.73 -8.86
CA CYS A 101 -15.15 -10.21 -8.60
C CYS A 101 -15.06 -11.18 -7.42
N MET A 102 -16.19 -11.56 -6.83
CA MET A 102 -16.26 -12.58 -5.77
C MET A 102 -17.45 -13.49 -6.07
N ASP A 103 -18.64 -12.89 -6.13
CA ASP A 103 -19.81 -13.53 -6.72
C ASP A 103 -19.81 -13.33 -8.26
N THR A 104 -20.93 -13.67 -8.89
CA THR A 104 -21.14 -13.70 -10.34
C THR A 104 -22.49 -13.10 -10.72
N VAL A 105 -23.05 -12.26 -9.84
CA VAL A 105 -24.34 -11.58 -10.03
C VAL A 105 -24.21 -10.45 -11.06
N GLN A 106 -23.02 -9.87 -11.17
CA GLN A 106 -22.65 -8.88 -12.18
C GLN A 106 -21.57 -9.47 -13.09
N ASP A 107 -21.65 -9.19 -14.40
CA ASP A 107 -20.58 -9.51 -15.34
C ASP A 107 -19.35 -8.63 -15.08
N LEU A 108 -18.18 -9.24 -14.86
CA LEU A 108 -16.90 -8.57 -14.65
C LEU A 108 -16.32 -7.91 -15.91
N ARG A 109 -16.88 -8.20 -17.10
CA ARG A 109 -16.51 -7.58 -18.39
C ARG A 109 -15.03 -7.73 -18.72
N LEU A 110 -14.56 -8.97 -18.91
CA LEU A 110 -13.14 -9.29 -19.12
C LEU A 110 -12.50 -8.48 -20.25
N ASP A 111 -13.21 -8.27 -21.35
CA ASP A 111 -12.73 -7.46 -22.49
C ASP A 111 -12.44 -6.00 -22.10
N ARG A 112 -13.21 -5.44 -21.15
CA ARG A 112 -12.99 -4.08 -20.63
C ARG A 112 -11.76 -4.02 -19.74
N LEU A 113 -11.56 -5.02 -18.87
CA LEU A 113 -10.37 -5.10 -18.02
C LEU A 113 -9.10 -5.20 -18.87
N GLU A 114 -9.13 -6.01 -19.93
CA GLU A 114 -8.03 -6.11 -20.90
C GLU A 114 -7.78 -4.78 -21.61
N GLN A 115 -8.83 -4.15 -22.14
CA GLN A 115 -8.74 -2.85 -22.80
C GLN A 115 -8.16 -1.78 -21.87
N GLN A 116 -8.62 -1.73 -20.62
CA GLN A 116 -8.15 -0.77 -19.62
C GLN A 116 -6.67 -0.97 -19.30
N THR A 117 -6.23 -2.23 -19.18
CA THR A 117 -4.82 -2.57 -18.94
C THR A 117 -3.93 -2.09 -20.09
N ARG A 118 -4.34 -2.35 -21.34
CA ARG A 118 -3.62 -1.86 -22.53
C ARG A 118 -3.56 -0.33 -22.58
N GLN A 119 -4.63 0.35 -22.18
CA GLN A 119 -4.67 1.81 -22.12
C GLN A 119 -3.74 2.37 -21.05
N TRP A 120 -3.76 1.82 -19.83
CA TRP A 120 -2.84 2.24 -18.77
C TRP A 120 -1.38 2.00 -19.14
N SER A 121 -1.09 0.89 -19.82
CA SER A 121 0.24 0.59 -20.32
C SER A 121 0.70 1.61 -21.37
N ALA A 122 -0.17 1.95 -22.34
CA ALA A 122 0.12 2.99 -23.33
C ALA A 122 0.29 4.40 -22.71
N GLN A 123 -0.26 4.63 -21.52
CA GLN A 123 -0.12 5.86 -20.74
C GLN A 123 1.10 5.86 -19.80
N GLY A 124 1.83 4.74 -19.70
CA GLY A 124 2.93 4.56 -18.75
C GLY A 124 2.50 4.45 -17.28
N LEU A 125 1.21 4.20 -17.03
CA LEU A 125 0.66 4.02 -15.69
C LEU A 125 0.89 2.61 -15.15
N VAL A 126 1.16 1.66 -16.03
CA VAL A 126 1.69 0.32 -15.73
C VAL A 126 2.77 0.02 -16.75
N ASP A 127 3.59 -0.98 -16.47
CA ASP A 127 4.61 -1.46 -17.40
C ASP A 127 4.02 -1.94 -18.76
N PRO A 128 4.86 -2.06 -19.81
CA PRO A 128 4.44 -2.59 -21.10
C PRO A 128 3.75 -3.96 -20.98
N VAL A 129 2.50 -4.09 -21.46
CA VAL A 129 1.78 -5.38 -21.45
C VAL A 129 2.48 -6.48 -22.26
N ALA A 130 3.43 -6.11 -23.13
CA ALA A 130 4.26 -7.05 -23.86
C ALA A 130 5.18 -7.88 -22.93
N ASN A 131 5.52 -7.35 -21.75
CA ASN A 131 6.34 -8.06 -20.76
C ASN A 131 5.64 -9.33 -20.25
N LEU A 132 4.30 -9.31 -20.15
CA LEU A 132 3.49 -10.45 -19.68
C LEU A 132 3.54 -11.65 -20.64
N ALA A 133 3.97 -11.46 -21.89
CA ALA A 133 4.02 -12.52 -22.88
C ALA A 133 5.15 -13.52 -22.53
N GLY A 134 4.79 -14.78 -22.34
CA GLY A 134 5.73 -15.84 -21.97
C GLY A 134 5.94 -16.00 -20.46
N ASP A 135 5.52 -15.04 -19.63
CA ASP A 135 5.65 -15.13 -18.18
C ASP A 135 4.87 -16.33 -17.62
N PRO A 136 5.47 -17.13 -16.72
CA PRO A 136 4.77 -18.20 -16.05
C PRO A 136 3.74 -17.65 -15.07
N VAL A 137 2.49 -18.08 -15.23
CA VAL A 137 1.40 -17.75 -14.31
C VAL A 137 0.74 -19.01 -13.80
N TYR A 138 0.69 -19.18 -12.48
CA TYR A 138 -0.03 -20.26 -11.83
C TYR A 138 -1.36 -19.74 -11.26
N VAL A 139 -2.47 -20.36 -11.62
CA VAL A 139 -3.79 -20.05 -11.07
C VAL A 139 -4.29 -21.29 -10.34
N PHE A 140 -4.82 -21.10 -9.14
CA PHE A 140 -5.51 -22.15 -8.39
C PHE A 140 -6.89 -21.66 -7.98
N SER A 141 -7.92 -22.47 -8.21
CA SER A 141 -9.23 -22.23 -7.62
C SER A 141 -9.92 -23.55 -7.32
N GLY A 142 -10.30 -23.73 -6.07
CA GLY A 142 -11.00 -24.93 -5.61
C GLY A 142 -12.40 -25.02 -6.19
N SER A 143 -12.83 -26.21 -6.59
CA SER A 143 -14.18 -26.42 -7.13
C SER A 143 -15.28 -26.23 -6.07
N GLY A 144 -14.93 -26.20 -4.78
CA GLY A 144 -15.80 -25.93 -3.65
C GLY A 144 -15.76 -24.48 -3.14
N ASP A 145 -15.00 -23.60 -3.80
CA ASP A 145 -14.90 -22.19 -3.40
C ASP A 145 -16.20 -21.44 -3.73
N ALA A 146 -16.91 -21.02 -2.67
CA ALA A 146 -18.12 -20.21 -2.74
C ALA A 146 -17.89 -18.73 -2.36
N THR A 147 -16.65 -18.33 -2.08
CA THR A 147 -16.27 -16.95 -1.72
C THR A 147 -15.77 -16.18 -2.94
N VAL A 148 -14.78 -16.73 -3.64
CA VAL A 148 -14.39 -16.25 -4.98
C VAL A 148 -14.76 -17.35 -5.95
N ARG A 149 -15.93 -17.18 -6.56
CA ARG A 149 -16.53 -18.24 -7.37
C ARG A 149 -15.66 -18.56 -8.57
N ARG A 150 -15.75 -19.83 -8.96
CA ARG A 150 -15.04 -20.43 -10.07
C ARG A 150 -14.97 -19.56 -11.36
N PRO A 151 -16.07 -18.96 -11.86
CA PRO A 151 -16.01 -18.14 -13.07
C PRO A 151 -15.11 -16.90 -12.97
N VAL A 152 -14.90 -16.37 -11.76
CA VAL A 152 -13.99 -15.25 -11.52
C VAL A 152 -12.53 -15.69 -11.73
N ALA A 153 -12.15 -16.84 -11.20
CA ALA A 153 -10.83 -17.41 -11.40
C ALA A 153 -10.62 -17.89 -12.86
N ASP A 154 -11.68 -18.37 -13.52
CA ASP A 154 -11.64 -18.69 -14.95
C ASP A 154 -11.33 -17.43 -15.78
N ALA A 155 -11.92 -16.29 -15.41
CA ALA A 155 -11.62 -15.00 -16.03
C ALA A 155 -10.18 -14.51 -15.77
N LEU A 156 -9.59 -14.80 -14.60
CA LEU A 156 -8.18 -14.53 -14.33
C LEU A 156 -7.25 -15.34 -15.24
N ALA A 157 -7.50 -16.64 -15.39
CA ALA A 157 -6.74 -17.47 -16.33
C ALA A 157 -6.90 -16.97 -17.77
N GLY A 158 -8.12 -16.59 -18.16
CA GLY A 158 -8.43 -15.97 -19.44
C GLY A 158 -7.67 -14.66 -19.67
N PHE A 159 -7.66 -13.76 -18.68
CA PHE A 159 -6.95 -12.48 -18.72
C PHE A 159 -5.48 -12.67 -19.10
N TYR A 160 -4.76 -13.49 -18.33
CA TYR A 160 -3.34 -13.74 -18.58
C TYR A 160 -3.08 -14.44 -19.91
N THR A 161 -3.94 -15.40 -20.30
CA THR A 161 -3.83 -16.08 -21.61
C THR A 161 -3.91 -15.08 -22.77
N ARG A 162 -4.78 -14.06 -22.68
CA ARG A 162 -4.94 -13.03 -23.73
C ARG A 162 -3.76 -12.06 -23.82
N PHE A 163 -2.95 -11.96 -22.77
CA PHE A 163 -1.66 -11.25 -22.80
C PHE A 163 -0.47 -12.14 -23.18
N GLY A 164 -0.71 -13.42 -23.49
CA GLY A 164 0.32 -14.36 -23.95
C GLY A 164 1.14 -15.00 -22.84
N ALA A 165 0.71 -14.88 -21.58
CA ALA A 165 1.38 -15.56 -20.46
C ALA A 165 1.22 -17.08 -20.56
N ARG A 166 2.18 -17.82 -20.00
CA ARG A 166 2.12 -19.29 -19.89
C ARG A 166 1.31 -19.65 -18.64
N VAL A 167 0.00 -19.82 -18.81
CA VAL A 167 -0.92 -20.11 -17.69
C VAL A 167 -0.96 -21.61 -17.40
N ARG A 168 -0.70 -21.99 -16.15
CA ARG A 168 -1.05 -23.30 -15.57
C ARG A 168 -2.19 -23.10 -14.58
N TYR A 169 -3.33 -23.74 -14.82
CA TYR A 169 -4.52 -23.57 -14.02
C TYR A 169 -4.95 -24.89 -13.36
N ASP A 170 -4.84 -24.99 -12.04
CA ASP A 170 -5.51 -26.06 -11.29
C ASP A 170 -6.90 -25.63 -10.85
N ASN A 171 -7.86 -26.46 -11.22
CA ASN A 171 -9.27 -26.29 -11.01
C ASN A 171 -10.05 -27.51 -10.57
N THR A 172 -9.34 -28.61 -10.35
CA THR A 172 -9.97 -29.91 -10.14
C THR A 172 -10.04 -30.26 -8.66
N THR A 173 -9.17 -29.65 -7.86
CA THR A 173 -9.13 -29.86 -6.41
C THR A 173 -10.42 -29.35 -5.75
N ALA A 174 -11.08 -30.21 -4.97
CA ALA A 174 -12.33 -29.90 -4.26
C ALA A 174 -12.10 -29.04 -3.00
N ALA A 175 -11.27 -28.01 -3.11
CA ALA A 175 -10.97 -27.11 -2.02
C ALA A 175 -12.06 -26.05 -1.82
N GLY A 176 -12.22 -25.60 -0.57
CA GLY A 176 -12.90 -24.34 -0.24
C GLY A 176 -12.03 -23.11 -0.55
N HIS A 177 -12.42 -21.95 -0.02
CA HIS A 177 -11.63 -20.71 -0.15
C HIS A 177 -10.46 -20.70 0.84
N ALA A 178 -9.28 -21.12 0.39
CA ALA A 178 -8.08 -21.21 1.20
C ALA A 178 -6.78 -21.21 0.38
N TRP A 179 -5.67 -20.87 1.03
CA TRP A 179 -4.34 -21.26 0.57
C TRP A 179 -4.20 -22.78 0.73
N ILE A 180 -3.70 -23.48 -0.28
CA ILE A 180 -3.59 -24.95 -0.24
C ILE A 180 -2.16 -25.31 0.08
N SER A 181 -1.94 -25.94 1.22
CA SER A 181 -0.60 -26.28 1.69
C SER A 181 -0.64 -27.61 2.46
N PRO A 182 0.40 -28.45 2.33
CA PRO A 182 0.56 -29.65 3.17
C PRO A 182 0.56 -29.37 4.68
N LEU A 183 0.93 -28.16 5.11
CA LEU A 183 0.90 -27.73 6.52
C LEU A 183 -0.43 -27.13 6.96
N GLY A 184 -1.41 -27.04 6.07
CA GLY A 184 -2.73 -26.49 6.35
C GLY A 184 -3.45 -27.26 7.46
N PRO A 185 -3.90 -26.61 8.54
CA PRO A 185 -4.59 -27.30 9.64
C PRO A 185 -6.03 -27.68 9.31
N ASN A 186 -6.62 -27.06 8.28
CA ASN A 186 -7.99 -27.33 7.87
C ASN A 186 -8.06 -28.46 6.84
N ALA A 187 -9.17 -29.21 6.84
CA ALA A 187 -9.49 -30.13 5.76
C ALA A 187 -9.80 -29.37 4.45
N CYS A 188 -9.54 -30.01 3.32
CA CYS A 188 -9.61 -29.38 1.99
C CYS A 188 -10.87 -28.54 1.71
N THR A 189 -12.05 -29.03 2.08
CA THR A 189 -13.35 -28.40 1.78
C THR A 189 -13.71 -27.23 2.70
N VAL A 190 -12.94 -26.98 3.76
CA VAL A 190 -13.27 -25.99 4.80
C VAL A 190 -12.99 -24.57 4.32
N THR A 191 -13.90 -23.64 4.56
CA THR A 191 -13.71 -22.19 4.29
C THR A 191 -13.80 -21.41 5.61
N GLN A 192 -12.77 -21.53 6.45
CA GLN A 192 -12.71 -20.92 7.78
C GLN A 192 -11.26 -20.60 8.17
N SER A 193 -11.07 -19.71 9.15
CA SER A 193 -9.76 -19.40 9.72
C SER A 193 -9.00 -20.68 10.14
N PRO A 194 -7.71 -20.83 9.81
CA PRO A 194 -6.82 -19.82 9.25
C PRO A 194 -6.87 -19.65 7.72
N TYR A 195 -7.81 -20.29 7.03
CA TYR A 195 -7.94 -20.33 5.56
C TYR A 195 -6.68 -20.90 4.89
N ILE A 196 -6.11 -21.93 5.50
CA ILE A 196 -4.98 -22.71 5.00
C ILE A 196 -5.38 -24.18 5.11
N ASN A 197 -5.51 -24.86 3.98
CA ASN A 197 -6.11 -26.18 3.91
C ASN A 197 -5.11 -27.21 3.39
N ASN A 198 -5.11 -28.39 4.00
CA ASN A 198 -4.44 -29.56 3.46
C ASN A 198 -5.42 -30.35 2.57
N CYS A 199 -5.10 -30.39 1.27
CA CYS A 199 -5.87 -31.09 0.25
C CYS A 199 -5.25 -32.41 -0.22
N GLY A 200 -4.20 -32.89 0.45
CA GLY A 200 -3.45 -34.07 0.00
C GLY A 200 -2.63 -33.84 -1.27
N ILE A 201 -2.42 -32.58 -1.66
CA ILE A 201 -1.58 -32.15 -2.77
C ILE A 201 -0.49 -31.19 -2.26
N ASP A 202 0.58 -31.06 -3.04
CA ASP A 202 1.66 -30.11 -2.80
C ASP A 202 1.56 -28.99 -3.85
N ALA A 203 0.75 -27.98 -3.54
CA ALA A 203 0.51 -26.87 -4.45
C ALA A 203 1.74 -25.96 -4.60
N GLU A 204 2.59 -25.89 -3.56
CA GLU A 204 3.84 -25.14 -3.57
C GLU A 204 4.85 -25.72 -4.56
N ARG A 205 4.96 -27.05 -4.65
CA ARG A 205 5.74 -27.71 -5.71
C ARG A 205 5.27 -27.30 -7.09
N ASP A 206 3.95 -27.30 -7.31
CA ASP A 206 3.36 -27.05 -8.61
C ASP A 206 3.47 -25.58 -9.01
N LEU A 207 3.24 -24.66 -8.07
CA LEU A 207 3.37 -23.22 -8.31
C LEU A 207 4.84 -22.84 -8.51
N LEU A 208 5.75 -23.25 -7.62
CA LEU A 208 7.17 -22.89 -7.72
C LEU A 208 7.82 -23.60 -8.91
N GLY A 209 7.42 -24.84 -9.19
CA GLY A 209 7.84 -25.59 -10.37
C GLY A 209 7.48 -24.89 -11.68
N HIS A 210 6.31 -24.25 -11.73
CA HIS A 210 5.85 -23.50 -12.90
C HIS A 210 6.57 -22.15 -13.03
N LEU A 211 6.74 -21.42 -11.92
CA LEU A 211 7.38 -20.10 -11.90
C LEU A 211 8.89 -20.17 -12.14
N LEU A 212 9.57 -21.11 -11.48
CA LEU A 212 11.04 -21.14 -11.38
C LEU A 212 11.69 -22.22 -12.25
N GLY A 213 10.89 -23.14 -12.80
CA GLY A 213 11.37 -24.40 -13.36
C GLY A 213 11.48 -25.50 -12.29
N PRO A 214 12.14 -26.64 -12.57
CA PRO A 214 12.23 -27.76 -11.63
C PRO A 214 12.76 -27.31 -10.25
N VAL A 215 12.03 -27.69 -9.19
CA VAL A 215 12.39 -27.40 -7.80
C VAL A 215 12.84 -28.67 -7.07
N SER A 216 13.83 -28.51 -6.18
CA SER A 216 14.25 -29.53 -5.22
C SER A 216 13.17 -29.77 -4.18
N ALA A 217 13.15 -30.98 -3.61
CA ALA A 217 12.24 -31.34 -2.54
C ALA A 217 12.34 -30.38 -1.34
N PRO A 218 11.24 -30.13 -0.62
CA PRO A 218 11.21 -29.19 0.50
C PRO A 218 12.04 -29.72 1.68
N SER A 219 12.60 -28.79 2.47
CA SER A 219 13.27 -29.14 3.73
C SER A 219 12.24 -29.62 4.76
N GLY A 220 12.55 -30.70 5.48
CA GLY A 220 11.76 -31.14 6.63
C GLY A 220 11.94 -30.26 7.88
N THR A 221 13.02 -29.48 7.92
CA THR A 221 13.36 -28.55 9.00
C THR A 221 14.02 -27.31 8.38
N PRO A 222 13.27 -26.25 8.05
CA PRO A 222 13.82 -25.04 7.47
C PRO A 222 14.89 -24.41 8.38
N GLY A 223 16.12 -24.25 7.86
CA GLY A 223 17.29 -23.75 8.60
C GLY A 223 17.58 -22.26 8.42
N GLY A 224 16.83 -21.56 7.56
CA GLY A 224 16.89 -20.12 7.37
C GLY A 224 16.43 -19.28 8.56
N SER A 225 16.54 -17.95 8.41
CA SER A 225 16.11 -16.97 9.42
C SER A 225 14.83 -16.27 9.00
N LEU A 226 13.84 -16.23 9.89
CA LEU A 226 12.63 -15.43 9.70
C LEU A 226 12.82 -14.05 10.34
N ILE A 227 13.06 -13.04 9.51
CA ILE A 227 13.31 -11.67 9.95
C ILE A 227 11.98 -10.91 10.04
N SER A 228 11.68 -10.30 11.18
CA SER A 228 10.60 -9.31 11.31
C SER A 228 11.17 -7.90 11.17
N PHE A 229 10.59 -7.10 10.28
CA PHE A 229 11.07 -5.75 9.97
C PHE A 229 9.92 -4.72 10.00
N ASP A 230 10.25 -3.45 10.18
CA ASP A 230 9.30 -2.34 10.15
C ASP A 230 8.91 -1.97 8.70
N GLN A 231 7.61 -1.96 8.39
CA GLN A 231 7.07 -1.60 7.07
C GLN A 231 6.98 -0.09 6.86
N ASN A 232 6.95 0.73 7.92
CA ASN A 232 6.75 2.19 7.81
C ASN A 232 7.76 2.88 6.88
N PRO A 233 9.08 2.56 6.90
CA PRO A 233 10.06 3.17 6.01
C PRO A 233 9.80 2.93 4.52
N TYR A 234 9.02 1.90 4.17
CA TYR A 234 8.74 1.52 2.79
C TYR A 234 7.41 2.08 2.29
N VAL A 235 6.58 2.66 3.15
CA VAL A 235 5.25 3.14 2.79
C VAL A 235 5.30 4.61 2.33
N PRO A 236 4.61 4.98 1.22
CA PRO A 236 4.45 6.39 0.84
C PRO A 236 3.86 7.22 2.00
N GLY A 237 4.57 8.27 2.41
CA GLY A 237 4.20 9.08 3.58
C GLY A 237 4.61 8.51 4.94
N GLY A 238 5.33 7.38 4.97
CA GLY A 238 6.01 6.86 6.17
C GLY A 238 5.09 6.24 7.22
N SER A 239 3.84 5.92 6.88
CA SER A 239 2.86 5.36 7.80
C SER A 239 2.13 4.17 7.19
N ALA A 240 2.48 2.96 7.62
CA ALA A 240 1.84 1.73 7.16
C ALA A 240 0.34 1.72 7.50
N ALA A 241 -0.03 2.21 8.68
CA ALA A 241 -1.43 2.33 9.11
C ALA A 241 -2.26 3.22 8.18
N ALA A 242 -1.67 4.30 7.63
CA ALA A 242 -2.36 5.22 6.72
C ALA A 242 -2.75 4.58 5.37
N VAL A 243 -2.19 3.41 5.06
CA VAL A 243 -2.47 2.66 3.83
C VAL A 243 -3.04 1.27 4.12
N SER A 244 -3.58 1.04 5.33
CA SER A 244 -4.12 -0.27 5.75
C SER A 244 -3.07 -1.40 5.76
N MET A 245 -1.83 -1.10 6.08
CA MET A 245 -0.75 -2.08 6.30
C MET A 245 -0.35 -2.12 7.79
N GLY A 246 0.14 -3.28 8.23
CA GLY A 246 0.68 -3.44 9.57
C GLY A 246 2.02 -2.72 9.76
N ASP A 247 2.45 -2.52 11.00
CA ASP A 247 3.80 -2.01 11.28
C ASP A 247 4.89 -3.04 10.95
N LYS A 248 4.59 -4.34 11.06
CA LYS A 248 5.55 -5.43 10.84
C LYS A 248 5.34 -6.14 9.51
N GLY A 249 6.44 -6.42 8.83
CA GLY A 249 6.55 -7.39 7.73
C GLY A 249 7.49 -8.53 8.12
N PHE A 250 7.50 -9.61 7.32
CA PHE A 250 8.40 -10.74 7.54
C PHE A 250 9.19 -11.09 6.28
N LEU A 251 10.42 -11.58 6.45
CA LEU A 251 11.31 -12.01 5.39
C LEU A 251 11.98 -13.32 5.80
N TYR A 252 11.70 -14.41 5.10
CA TYR A 252 12.42 -15.65 5.28
C TYR A 252 13.66 -15.71 4.38
N VAL A 253 14.82 -15.90 4.98
CA VAL A 253 16.12 -15.93 4.28
C VAL A 253 16.83 -17.25 4.56
N PRO A 254 16.95 -18.14 3.56
CA PRO A 254 17.78 -19.33 3.67
C PRO A 254 19.24 -19.01 3.98
N SER A 255 19.92 -19.90 4.69
CA SER A 255 21.34 -19.76 5.03
C SER A 255 22.25 -19.57 3.78
N GLY A 256 21.93 -20.26 2.69
CA GLY A 256 22.62 -20.12 1.40
C GLY A 256 22.47 -18.76 0.74
N CYS A 257 21.35 -18.06 0.97
CA CYS A 257 21.15 -16.68 0.49
C CYS A 257 21.76 -15.65 1.46
N ALA A 258 21.74 -15.93 2.76
CA ALA A 258 22.26 -15.02 3.78
C ALA A 258 23.77 -14.79 3.68
N SER A 259 24.52 -15.85 3.35
CA SER A 259 25.99 -15.83 3.25
C SER A 259 26.53 -15.29 1.92
N GLY A 260 25.67 -15.09 0.90
CA GLY A 260 26.10 -14.77 -0.47
C GLY A 260 26.88 -15.89 -1.16
N GLY A 261 27.05 -17.05 -0.50
CA GLY A 261 27.74 -18.22 -1.04
C GLY A 261 26.87 -18.98 -2.04
N GLY A 262 27.41 -19.30 -3.21
CA GLY A 262 26.79 -20.21 -4.18
C GLY A 262 25.86 -19.58 -5.23
N GLY A 263 25.91 -18.25 -5.43
CA GLY A 263 25.25 -17.54 -6.53
C GLY A 263 24.02 -16.71 -6.15
N ALA A 264 23.32 -16.17 -7.14
CA ALA A 264 22.12 -15.37 -6.90
C ALA A 264 20.97 -16.22 -6.31
N CYS A 265 20.09 -15.58 -5.57
CA CYS A 265 18.81 -16.12 -5.12
C CYS A 265 17.66 -15.54 -5.96
N ARG A 266 16.48 -16.13 -5.83
CA ARG A 266 15.23 -15.56 -6.35
C ARG A 266 14.40 -15.02 -5.19
N LEU A 267 13.43 -14.17 -5.48
CA LEU A 267 12.51 -13.61 -4.49
C LEU A 267 11.07 -13.98 -4.85
N VAL A 268 10.32 -14.52 -3.90
CA VAL A 268 8.85 -14.62 -3.97
C VAL A 268 8.26 -13.66 -2.95
N VAL A 269 7.37 -12.78 -3.41
CA VAL A 269 6.56 -11.92 -2.55
C VAL A 269 5.24 -12.65 -2.29
N ALA A 270 5.06 -13.17 -1.08
CA ALA A 270 3.93 -13.98 -0.66
C ALA A 270 2.91 -13.15 0.13
N LEU A 271 1.71 -13.02 -0.42
CA LEU A 271 0.67 -12.10 0.05
C LEU A 271 -0.51 -12.88 0.62
N HIS A 272 -0.71 -12.73 1.93
CA HIS A 272 -1.83 -13.34 2.65
C HIS A 272 -3.18 -12.78 2.18
N GLY A 273 -4.26 -13.51 2.44
CA GLY A 273 -5.63 -13.09 2.12
C GLY A 273 -6.25 -12.20 3.20
N CYS A 274 -7.52 -11.86 3.00
CA CYS A 274 -8.32 -11.20 4.03
C CYS A 274 -8.33 -12.07 5.30
N LYS A 275 -8.31 -11.45 6.48
CA LYS A 275 -8.32 -12.12 7.80
C LYS A 275 -7.10 -13.00 8.10
N GLN A 276 -6.04 -12.89 7.29
CA GLN A 276 -4.80 -13.66 7.43
C GLN A 276 -3.56 -12.79 7.71
N GLY A 277 -3.74 -11.48 7.92
CA GLY A 277 -2.64 -10.58 8.28
C GLY A 277 -2.21 -10.77 9.72
N TYR A 278 -0.93 -10.56 10.01
CA TYR A 278 -0.32 -10.76 11.33
C TYR A 278 -1.11 -10.13 12.49
N ALA A 279 -1.57 -8.89 12.31
CA ALA A 279 -2.30 -8.13 13.32
C ALA A 279 -3.80 -8.49 13.42
N TYR A 280 -4.32 -9.33 12.52
CA TYR A 280 -5.75 -9.65 12.48
C TYR A 280 -6.12 -10.64 13.59
N GLN A 281 -6.78 -10.18 14.65
CA GLN A 281 -7.44 -11.03 15.67
C GLN A 281 -6.59 -12.20 16.20
N GLY A 282 -5.30 -11.97 16.47
CA GLY A 282 -4.39 -13.01 16.98
C GLY A 282 -3.97 -14.06 15.94
N PHE A 283 -4.13 -13.77 14.65
CA PHE A 283 -3.69 -14.64 13.56
C PHE A 283 -2.18 -14.90 13.61
N GLY A 284 -1.38 -13.87 13.87
CA GLY A 284 0.07 -14.00 14.04
C GLY A 284 0.75 -14.49 12.77
N THR A 285 1.76 -15.36 12.90
CA THR A 285 2.58 -15.85 11.78
C THR A 285 1.97 -17.02 11.02
N ARG A 286 0.72 -17.42 11.26
CA ARG A 286 0.13 -18.65 10.68
C ARG A 286 0.26 -18.76 9.16
N PHE A 287 0.11 -17.66 8.41
CA PHE A 287 0.31 -17.70 6.96
C PHE A 287 1.78 -17.94 6.60
N VAL A 288 2.71 -17.23 7.26
CA VAL A 288 4.15 -17.41 7.10
C VAL A 288 4.55 -18.87 7.42
N ASP A 289 4.09 -19.37 8.56
CA ASP A 289 4.45 -20.67 9.12
C ASP A 289 3.83 -21.86 8.37
N GLN A 290 2.72 -21.65 7.66
CA GLN A 290 1.90 -22.74 7.12
C GLN A 290 1.65 -22.61 5.62
N ALA A 291 2.20 -21.61 4.92
CA ALA A 291 2.13 -21.52 3.46
C ALA A 291 3.00 -22.56 2.75
N TYR A 292 3.89 -23.25 3.46
CA TYR A 292 4.82 -24.26 2.93
C TYR A 292 5.86 -23.71 1.93
N LEU A 293 6.06 -22.38 1.92
CA LEU A 293 7.02 -21.70 1.05
C LEU A 293 8.43 -21.68 1.64
N ASP A 294 8.56 -21.60 2.96
CA ASP A 294 9.87 -21.52 3.64
C ASP A 294 10.63 -22.86 3.54
N GLU A 295 9.91 -23.98 3.53
CA GLU A 295 10.45 -25.33 3.33
C GLU A 295 11.06 -25.48 1.93
N TYR A 296 10.40 -24.93 0.90
CA TYR A 296 10.94 -24.89 -0.45
C TYR A 296 12.06 -23.84 -0.59
N ALA A 297 11.93 -22.71 0.10
CA ALA A 297 12.90 -21.63 0.09
C ALA A 297 14.30 -22.13 0.45
N ASP A 298 14.38 -22.95 1.50
CA ASP A 298 15.63 -23.44 2.07
C ASP A 298 16.41 -24.38 1.13
N THR A 299 15.73 -25.04 0.18
CA THR A 299 16.35 -25.98 -0.76
C THR A 299 16.49 -25.44 -2.19
N ASN A 300 15.94 -24.25 -2.50
CA ASN A 300 15.82 -23.75 -3.87
C ASN A 300 16.43 -22.35 -4.12
N ARG A 301 17.30 -21.87 -3.22
CA ARG A 301 17.89 -20.50 -3.29
C ARG A 301 16.81 -19.43 -3.47
N LEU A 302 15.77 -19.52 -2.66
CA LEU A 302 14.60 -18.66 -2.76
C LEU A 302 14.44 -17.89 -1.44
N ILE A 303 14.33 -16.58 -1.51
CA ILE A 303 13.95 -15.72 -0.39
C ILE A 303 12.45 -15.49 -0.48
N VAL A 304 11.75 -15.47 0.67
CA VAL A 304 10.31 -15.20 0.71
C VAL A 304 10.03 -13.94 1.51
N LEU A 305 9.46 -12.93 0.87
CA LEU A 305 8.99 -11.70 1.50
C LEU A 305 7.49 -11.83 1.79
N TYR A 306 7.09 -11.53 3.03
CA TYR A 306 5.71 -11.56 3.51
C TYR A 306 5.28 -10.18 4.03
N PRO A 307 4.93 -9.23 3.13
CA PRO A 307 4.33 -7.98 3.53
C PRO A 307 3.01 -8.23 4.28
N GLN A 308 2.61 -7.34 5.19
CA GLN A 308 1.39 -7.51 5.99
C GLN A 308 0.42 -6.36 5.79
N ALA A 309 -0.77 -6.67 5.25
CA ALA A 309 -1.92 -5.80 5.34
C ALA A 309 -2.53 -5.86 6.76
N ALA A 310 -3.25 -4.82 7.15
CA ALA A 310 -3.88 -4.71 8.46
C ALA A 310 -5.30 -4.17 8.36
N PRO A 311 -6.22 -4.55 9.26
CA PRO A 311 -7.57 -4.02 9.26
C PRO A 311 -7.61 -2.53 9.59
N THR A 312 -8.50 -1.79 8.93
CA THR A 312 -8.80 -0.41 9.32
C THR A 312 -9.76 -0.39 10.52
N ALA A 313 -9.67 0.67 11.33
CA ALA A 313 -10.68 0.95 12.36
C ALA A 313 -12.02 1.41 11.74
N THR A 314 -11.99 1.96 10.53
CA THR A 314 -13.17 2.29 9.72
C THR A 314 -13.68 1.06 8.96
N LEU A 315 -14.87 1.19 8.37
CA LEU A 315 -15.49 0.12 7.56
C LEU A 315 -14.86 -0.05 6.17
N ASP A 316 -13.83 0.74 5.82
CA ASP A 316 -13.14 0.67 4.54
C ASP A 316 -12.52 -0.71 4.27
N ASN A 317 -11.82 -1.28 5.26
CA ASN A 317 -11.16 -2.57 5.18
C ASN A 317 -11.08 -3.28 6.57
N PRO A 318 -12.21 -3.66 7.19
CA PRO A 318 -12.23 -4.25 8.53
C PRO A 318 -11.62 -5.67 8.57
N ASN A 319 -11.42 -6.30 7.41
CA ASN A 319 -10.88 -7.65 7.30
C ASN A 319 -9.37 -7.67 7.04
N GLY A 320 -8.70 -6.52 6.94
CA GLY A 320 -7.26 -6.45 6.66
C GLY A 320 -6.87 -7.08 5.33
N CYS A 321 -7.70 -6.90 4.31
CA CYS A 321 -7.41 -7.30 2.94
C CYS A 321 -6.39 -6.37 2.28
N TRP A 322 -5.69 -6.85 1.26
CA TRP A 322 -4.96 -5.96 0.36
C TRP A 322 -5.90 -5.04 -0.41
N ASN A 323 -5.40 -3.89 -0.87
CA ASN A 323 -6.19 -2.92 -1.62
C ASN A 323 -6.36 -3.39 -3.07
N TRP A 324 -7.51 -4.00 -3.32
CA TRP A 324 -7.92 -4.45 -4.65
C TRP A 324 -9.25 -3.85 -5.12
N TRP A 325 -9.79 -2.88 -4.37
CA TRP A 325 -11.02 -2.16 -4.72
C TRP A 325 -10.96 -0.64 -4.49
N GLY A 326 -9.76 -0.10 -4.27
CA GLY A 326 -9.50 1.35 -4.18
C GLY A 326 -9.97 2.02 -2.88
N TYR A 327 -9.97 1.28 -1.77
CA TYR A 327 -10.36 1.84 -0.47
C TYR A 327 -9.45 2.98 -0.01
N LEU A 328 -9.88 3.71 1.02
CA LEU A 328 -9.17 4.88 1.57
C LEU A 328 -8.90 5.98 0.53
N GLY A 329 -9.70 6.05 -0.54
CA GLY A 329 -9.55 7.03 -1.62
C GLY A 329 -8.39 6.77 -2.59
N ASP A 330 -7.78 5.58 -2.56
CA ASP A 330 -6.67 5.24 -3.44
C ASP A 330 -7.15 4.79 -4.83
N SER A 331 -7.48 5.75 -5.69
CA SER A 331 -7.87 5.45 -7.08
C SER A 331 -6.75 4.85 -7.95
N ALA A 332 -5.49 4.85 -7.47
CA ALA A 332 -4.35 4.28 -8.17
C ALA A 332 -3.98 2.87 -7.65
N TYR A 333 -4.78 2.25 -6.79
CA TYR A 333 -4.47 0.99 -6.08
C TYR A 333 -3.87 -0.14 -6.93
N ALA A 334 -4.23 -0.23 -8.21
CA ALA A 334 -3.78 -1.28 -9.12
C ALA A 334 -2.60 -0.88 -10.03
N ARG A 335 -2.15 0.37 -10.04
CA ARG A 335 -1.20 0.93 -11.03
C ARG A 335 -0.11 1.77 -10.35
N HIS A 336 0.93 2.19 -11.09
CA HIS A 336 2.01 3.05 -10.57
C HIS A 336 1.44 4.21 -9.72
N GLY A 337 2.01 4.41 -8.54
CA GLY A 337 1.55 5.38 -7.54
C GLY A 337 0.49 4.85 -6.56
N GLY A 338 -0.03 3.64 -6.74
CA GLY A 338 -0.91 2.98 -5.77
C GLY A 338 -0.19 2.69 -4.46
N ARG A 339 -0.77 3.10 -3.32
CA ARG A 339 -0.01 3.22 -2.07
C ARG A 339 0.53 1.89 -1.55
N GLN A 340 -0.26 0.82 -1.62
CA GLN A 340 0.20 -0.51 -1.17
C GLN A 340 1.16 -1.16 -2.16
N ILE A 341 0.94 -1.04 -3.48
CA ILE A 341 1.86 -1.60 -4.46
C ILE A 341 3.23 -0.91 -4.40
N GLU A 342 3.26 0.42 -4.22
CA GLU A 342 4.51 1.16 -4.01
C GLU A 342 5.22 0.72 -2.73
N SER A 343 4.45 0.44 -1.67
CA SER A 343 5.02 -0.05 -0.41
C SER A 343 5.74 -1.39 -0.58
N VAL A 344 5.09 -2.33 -1.26
CA VAL A 344 5.69 -3.63 -1.55
C VAL A 344 6.89 -3.48 -2.50
N MET A 345 6.80 -2.62 -3.51
CA MET A 345 7.91 -2.36 -4.42
C MET A 345 9.11 -1.73 -3.74
N ALA A 346 8.92 -0.84 -2.76
CA ALA A 346 10.01 -0.30 -1.97
C ALA A 346 10.73 -1.41 -1.16
N MET A 347 9.99 -2.39 -0.63
CA MET A 347 10.58 -3.56 0.04
C MET A 347 11.36 -4.45 -0.95
N VAL A 348 10.78 -4.74 -2.13
CA VAL A 348 11.44 -5.52 -3.19
C VAL A 348 12.73 -4.86 -3.64
N ARG A 349 12.71 -3.53 -3.87
CA ARG A 349 13.91 -2.77 -4.25
C ARG A 349 14.99 -2.89 -3.18
N ALA A 350 14.65 -2.64 -1.91
CA ALA A 350 15.59 -2.77 -0.79
C ALA A 350 16.25 -4.16 -0.69
N LEU A 351 15.54 -5.22 -1.08
CA LEU A 351 16.07 -6.59 -1.12
C LEU A 351 16.94 -6.89 -2.34
N GLY A 352 16.67 -6.31 -3.51
CA GLY A 352 17.40 -6.61 -4.74
C GLY A 352 18.75 -5.89 -4.87
N GLY A 353 19.18 -5.13 -3.86
CA GLY A 353 20.37 -4.27 -3.98
C GLY A 353 20.22 -3.12 -4.96
N GLY A 354 19.06 -3.00 -5.59
CA GLY A 354 18.55 -1.70 -5.97
C GLY A 354 18.50 -0.87 -4.70
N ALA A 355 19.18 0.27 -4.66
CA ALA A 355 18.81 1.26 -3.68
C ALA A 355 17.27 1.43 -3.71
N PRO A 356 16.58 1.73 -2.58
CA PRO A 356 15.25 2.35 -2.69
C PRO A 356 15.39 3.42 -3.77
N PRO A 357 14.51 3.43 -4.79
CA PRO A 357 14.84 3.80 -6.17
C PRO A 357 15.93 4.86 -6.15
N PRO A 358 17.13 4.63 -6.71
CA PRO A 358 18.17 5.64 -6.58
C PRO A 358 17.57 6.95 -7.07
N GLY A 359 17.56 7.92 -6.16
CA GLY A 359 16.98 9.23 -6.38
C GLY A 359 15.57 9.49 -5.89
N THR A 360 14.75 8.52 -5.47
CA THR A 360 13.49 8.87 -4.80
C THR A 360 13.70 9.19 -3.34
N GLY A 361 13.37 10.41 -2.93
CA GLY A 361 13.47 10.82 -1.53
C GLY A 361 12.38 11.82 -1.18
N ARG A 362 12.05 11.87 0.11
CA ARG A 362 11.08 12.82 0.66
C ARG A 362 11.81 13.77 1.61
N LEU A 363 11.62 15.06 1.41
CA LEU A 363 12.16 16.11 2.25
C LEU A 363 10.99 16.94 2.79
N VAL A 364 10.91 17.06 4.11
CA VAL A 364 9.93 17.93 4.78
C VAL A 364 10.70 19.10 5.36
N LEU A 365 10.48 20.27 4.79
CA LEU A 365 11.14 21.51 5.19
C LEU A 365 10.20 22.30 6.09
N PRO A 366 10.59 22.63 7.33
CA PRO A 366 9.88 23.65 8.10
C PRO A 366 10.07 25.01 7.43
N SER A 367 9.10 25.90 7.61
CA SER A 367 9.24 27.28 7.19
C SER A 367 10.27 28.03 8.04
N ARG A 368 10.79 29.12 7.50
CA ARG A 368 11.79 29.97 8.15
C ARG A 368 11.08 31.14 8.81
N ASP A 369 10.76 30.99 10.09
CA ASP A 369 10.02 31.97 10.90
C ASP A 369 10.50 33.43 10.72
N ALA A 370 11.81 33.68 10.73
CA ALA A 370 12.38 35.02 10.55
C ALA A 370 12.15 35.66 9.15
N GLU A 371 11.75 34.85 8.18
CA GLU A 371 11.46 35.23 6.79
C GLU A 371 9.97 35.01 6.45
N ASP A 372 9.16 34.54 7.41
CA ASP A 372 7.72 34.37 7.28
C ASP A 372 7.00 35.64 7.75
N GLY A 373 5.79 35.84 7.26
CA GLY A 373 4.96 36.96 7.70
C GLY A 373 3.67 37.07 6.91
N TYR A 374 2.91 38.12 7.14
CA TYR A 374 1.79 38.45 6.25
C TYR A 374 1.76 39.94 5.95
N VAL A 375 1.34 40.27 4.73
CA VAL A 375 1.14 41.65 4.28
C VAL A 375 -0.34 41.94 4.10
N LYS A 376 -0.72 43.19 4.33
CA LYS A 376 -2.09 43.65 4.18
C LYS A 376 -2.17 44.92 3.35
N ALA A 377 -3.24 45.06 2.57
CA ALA A 377 -3.52 46.27 1.80
C ALA A 377 -5.02 46.42 1.54
N ALA A 378 -5.42 47.57 1.00
CA ALA A 378 -6.75 47.73 0.40
C ALA A 378 -6.92 46.84 -0.85
N ALA A 379 -8.16 46.68 -1.33
CA ALA A 379 -8.47 45.82 -2.48
C ALA A 379 -7.72 46.22 -3.76
N ASP A 380 -7.49 47.53 -3.94
CA ASP A 380 -6.71 48.10 -5.05
C ASP A 380 -5.19 48.02 -4.82
N GLY A 381 -4.76 47.50 -3.67
CA GLY A 381 -3.37 47.38 -3.25
C GLY A 381 -2.76 48.63 -2.64
N SER A 382 -3.54 49.70 -2.47
CA SER A 382 -3.08 50.89 -1.77
C SER A 382 -2.88 50.63 -0.27
N GLY A 383 -1.95 51.39 0.33
CA GLY A 383 -1.67 51.30 1.76
C GLY A 383 -1.09 49.96 2.22
N ALA A 384 -0.33 49.28 1.35
CA ALA A 384 0.32 48.03 1.70
C ALA A 384 1.21 48.20 2.95
N ALA A 385 1.13 47.25 3.87
CA ALA A 385 1.88 47.23 5.11
C ALA A 385 2.12 45.80 5.58
N VAL A 386 3.14 45.60 6.40
CA VAL A 386 3.37 44.33 7.10
C VAL A 386 2.35 44.18 8.23
N GLY A 387 1.84 42.97 8.40
CA GLY A 387 0.95 42.59 9.48
C GLY A 387 1.65 42.63 10.84
N THR A 388 0.90 42.89 11.91
CA THR A 388 1.47 43.10 13.25
C THR A 388 0.93 42.15 14.30
N LEU A 389 0.10 41.17 13.90
CA LEU A 389 -0.58 40.26 14.82
C LEU A 389 0.01 38.84 14.83
N GLU A 390 1.14 38.66 14.16
CA GLU A 390 1.82 37.36 14.02
C GLU A 390 2.16 36.74 15.38
N ASP A 391 2.79 37.50 16.26
CA ASP A 391 3.14 37.03 17.61
C ASP A 391 1.92 36.58 18.44
N ALA A 392 0.77 37.21 18.20
CA ALA A 392 -0.45 37.00 18.99
C ALA A 392 -1.33 35.87 18.42
N TYR A 393 -1.47 35.79 17.10
CA TYR A 393 -2.45 34.92 16.45
C TYR A 393 -1.88 34.07 15.31
N GLY A 394 -0.68 34.39 14.82
CA GLY A 394 -0.02 33.79 13.66
C GLY A 394 -0.28 34.55 12.36
N LEU A 395 -0.14 33.89 11.21
CA LEU A 395 -0.14 34.57 9.90
C LEU A 395 -1.56 34.68 9.33
N ALA A 396 -1.98 35.88 8.96
CA ALA A 396 -3.34 36.12 8.48
C ALA A 396 -3.48 35.93 6.97
N VAL A 397 -4.58 35.27 6.55
CA VAL A 397 -5.05 35.25 5.17
C VAL A 397 -6.53 35.58 5.10
N GLY A 398 -6.93 36.40 4.12
CA GLY A 398 -8.32 36.86 3.95
C GLY A 398 -8.54 38.29 4.43
N ARG A 399 -9.78 38.72 4.61
CA ARG A 399 -10.12 40.11 4.92
C ARG A 399 -10.32 40.34 6.41
N GLY A 400 -9.48 41.18 7.00
CA GLY A 400 -9.55 41.57 8.41
C GLY A 400 -10.69 42.52 8.74
N SER A 401 -10.94 42.72 10.04
CA SER A 401 -11.94 43.67 10.53
C SER A 401 -11.57 45.14 10.27
N ASP A 402 -10.29 45.42 10.06
CA ASP A 402 -9.77 46.71 9.59
C ASP A 402 -10.05 46.97 8.10
N GLY A 403 -10.68 46.00 7.42
CA GLY A 403 -11.03 46.07 6.01
C GLY A 403 -9.90 45.75 5.05
N GLY A 404 -8.68 45.51 5.56
CA GLY A 404 -7.52 45.10 4.78
C GLY A 404 -7.59 43.64 4.36
N PHE A 405 -7.09 43.34 3.18
CA PHE A 405 -6.92 41.98 2.68
C PHE A 405 -5.52 41.52 3.01
N ASN A 406 -5.41 40.33 3.59
CA ASN A 406 -4.15 39.78 4.09
C ASN A 406 -3.67 38.65 3.16
N ARG A 407 -2.36 38.62 2.91
CA ARG A 407 -1.66 37.56 2.19
C ARG A 407 -0.49 37.09 3.04
N THR A 408 -0.43 35.80 3.33
CA THR A 408 0.70 35.20 4.06
C THR A 408 1.84 34.93 3.10
N VAL A 409 3.07 35.17 3.52
CA VAL A 409 4.32 34.80 2.86
C VAL A 409 5.02 33.76 3.74
N LEU A 410 5.41 32.64 3.13
CA LEU A 410 6.10 31.52 3.76
C LEU A 410 7.41 31.27 3.03
N SER A 411 8.48 31.02 3.77
CA SER A 411 9.85 30.92 3.26
C SER A 411 10.42 29.54 3.58
N PHE A 412 10.93 28.84 2.57
CA PHE A 412 11.54 27.50 2.74
C PHE A 412 12.91 27.42 2.09
N ASP A 413 13.84 26.73 2.76
CA ASP A 413 15.15 26.41 2.17
C ASP A 413 15.06 25.21 1.23
N THR A 414 14.76 25.45 -0.04
CA THR A 414 14.64 24.40 -1.04
C THR A 414 15.98 23.90 -1.57
N SER A 415 17.11 24.40 -1.07
CA SER A 415 18.46 23.91 -1.43
C SER A 415 18.75 22.50 -0.88
N GLY A 416 17.97 22.05 0.10
CA GLY A 416 18.11 20.71 0.69
C GLY A 416 17.75 19.55 -0.26
N VAL A 417 17.18 19.82 -1.44
CA VAL A 417 16.93 18.79 -2.46
C VAL A 417 18.27 18.38 -3.09
N PRO A 418 18.65 17.08 -3.07
CA PRO A 418 19.93 16.65 -3.61
C PRO A 418 20.12 17.03 -5.09
N ALA A 419 21.35 17.41 -5.45
CA ALA A 419 21.69 17.78 -6.82
C ALA A 419 21.38 16.63 -7.80
N GLY A 420 20.93 16.99 -9.00
CA GLY A 420 20.62 16.03 -10.06
C GLY A 420 19.33 15.22 -9.85
N LYS A 421 18.48 15.55 -8.87
CA LYS A 421 17.17 14.90 -8.67
C LYS A 421 16.05 15.65 -9.38
N GLU A 422 15.08 14.95 -9.95
CA GLU A 422 13.83 15.53 -10.44
C GLU A 422 12.85 15.65 -9.28
N ILE A 423 12.22 16.82 -9.06
CA ILE A 423 11.17 16.95 -8.04
C ILE A 423 9.86 16.53 -8.71
N THR A 424 9.23 15.48 -8.20
CA THR A 424 8.00 14.90 -8.77
C THR A 424 6.75 15.43 -8.10
N ARG A 425 6.88 15.88 -6.85
CA ARG A 425 5.77 16.35 -6.03
C ARG A 425 6.24 17.40 -5.05
N ALA A 426 5.45 18.44 -4.85
CA ALA A 426 5.60 19.29 -3.67
C ALA A 426 4.24 19.82 -3.23
N TYR A 427 4.07 20.08 -1.94
CA TYR A 427 2.85 20.68 -1.38
C TYR A 427 3.13 21.37 -0.05
N VAL A 428 2.38 22.42 0.26
CA VAL A 428 2.50 23.23 1.49
C VAL A 428 1.46 22.77 2.49
N THR A 429 1.84 22.59 3.76
CA THR A 429 0.93 22.27 4.86
C THR A 429 0.94 23.40 5.88
N VAL A 430 -0.25 23.83 6.30
CA VAL A 430 -0.45 24.85 7.32
C VAL A 430 -1.34 24.32 8.44
N ALA A 431 -1.12 24.79 9.66
CA ALA A 431 -2.00 24.55 10.79
C ALA A 431 -2.88 25.78 11.05
N ARG A 432 -4.13 25.59 11.48
CA ARG A 432 -5.02 26.69 11.87
C ARG A 432 -4.81 27.05 13.34
N SER A 433 -4.73 28.34 13.64
CA SER A 433 -4.81 28.88 15.00
C SER A 433 -6.24 29.35 15.28
N SER A 434 -6.71 30.33 14.51
CA SER A 434 -8.03 30.94 14.69
C SER A 434 -8.56 31.48 13.36
N GLY A 435 -9.72 32.13 13.39
CA GLY A 435 -10.32 32.75 12.21
C GLY A 435 -11.73 33.24 12.52
N TYR A 436 -12.25 34.09 11.64
CA TYR A 436 -13.60 34.64 11.73
C TYR A 436 -14.28 34.56 10.37
N GLY A 437 -15.58 34.26 10.36
CA GLY A 437 -16.33 34.02 9.13
C GLY A 437 -15.80 32.82 8.34
N ASP A 438 -16.24 32.71 7.10
CA ASP A 438 -15.76 31.70 6.16
C ASP A 438 -15.23 32.39 4.88
N PRO A 439 -13.90 32.52 4.74
CA PRO A 439 -13.31 33.21 3.60
C PRO A 439 -13.41 32.40 2.30
N TRP A 440 -13.73 31.10 2.35
CA TRP A 440 -13.99 30.27 1.16
C TRP A 440 -15.42 30.44 0.61
N SER A 441 -16.36 30.91 1.44
CA SER A 441 -17.71 31.30 1.00
C SER A 441 -17.91 32.79 0.78
N SER A 442 -16.86 33.61 0.92
CA SER A 442 -16.88 35.04 0.62
C SER A 442 -15.85 35.41 -0.48
N PRO A 443 -16.29 35.63 -1.73
CA PRO A 443 -17.58 35.23 -2.31
C PRO A 443 -17.74 33.70 -2.36
N ALA A 444 -18.94 33.21 -2.68
CA ALA A 444 -19.20 31.77 -2.72
C ALA A 444 -18.24 31.05 -3.67
N GLY A 445 -17.56 30.00 -3.18
CA GLY A 445 -16.57 29.24 -3.96
C GLY A 445 -15.22 29.95 -4.12
N ASN A 446 -14.87 30.87 -3.22
CA ASN A 446 -13.54 31.46 -3.18
C ASN A 446 -12.48 30.40 -2.83
N ARG A 447 -11.28 30.58 -3.34
CA ARG A 447 -10.21 29.58 -3.33
C ARG A 447 -8.97 30.16 -2.69
N LEU A 448 -8.39 29.44 -1.74
CA LEU A 448 -7.11 29.79 -1.13
C LEU A 448 -5.99 29.26 -2.01
N LEU A 449 -5.37 30.17 -2.77
CA LEU A 449 -4.33 29.86 -3.74
C LEU A 449 -2.94 29.93 -3.12
N VAL A 450 -2.06 29.06 -3.61
CA VAL A 450 -0.63 29.04 -3.32
C VAL A 450 0.13 29.59 -4.54
N ASP A 451 0.67 30.79 -4.43
CA ASP A 451 1.63 31.32 -5.41
C ASP A 451 3.05 30.89 -5.03
N ALA A 452 3.92 30.60 -6.00
CA ALA A 452 5.33 30.24 -5.79
C ALA A 452 6.28 31.29 -6.39
N ARG A 453 7.36 31.58 -5.68
CA ARG A 453 8.41 32.53 -6.07
C ARG A 453 9.78 31.87 -5.95
N THR A 454 10.54 31.91 -7.05
CA THR A 454 11.96 31.53 -7.04
C THR A 454 12.74 32.63 -6.34
N GLY A 455 13.27 32.34 -5.15
CA GLY A 455 13.77 33.38 -4.26
C GLY A 455 12.65 34.02 -3.45
N CYS A 456 12.76 35.33 -3.23
CA CYS A 456 11.86 36.10 -2.38
C CYS A 456 10.99 37.06 -3.23
N PHE A 457 9.79 37.43 -2.74
CA PHE A 457 8.87 38.32 -3.45
C PHE A 457 9.43 39.74 -3.57
N GLY A 458 10.07 40.25 -2.51
CA GLY A 458 11.00 41.37 -2.52
C GLY A 458 12.30 41.00 -1.79
N GLY A 459 12.54 41.65 -0.65
CA GLY A 459 13.41 41.11 0.39
C GLY A 459 12.90 39.78 0.94
N CYS A 460 13.76 39.03 1.63
CA CYS A 460 13.32 37.76 2.25
C CYS A 460 12.64 37.98 3.62
N ALA A 461 12.89 39.11 4.27
CA ALA A 461 12.07 39.54 5.39
C ALA A 461 10.76 40.17 4.87
N PRO A 462 9.61 39.97 5.54
CA PRO A 462 8.34 40.55 5.11
C PRO A 462 8.42 42.07 5.00
N GLU A 463 7.97 42.60 3.87
CA GLU A 463 7.94 44.04 3.62
C GLU A 463 6.67 44.46 2.86
N PRO A 464 6.26 45.74 2.93
CA PRO A 464 5.05 46.20 2.24
C PRO A 464 5.03 45.89 0.74
N GLY A 465 6.19 45.86 0.09
CA GLY A 465 6.35 45.56 -1.33
C GLY A 465 5.88 44.16 -1.74
N ASP A 466 5.89 43.18 -0.82
CA ASP A 466 5.50 41.79 -1.10
C ASP A 466 4.04 41.65 -1.56
N TRP A 467 3.22 42.65 -1.22
CA TRP A 467 1.84 42.73 -1.68
C TRP A 467 1.75 42.73 -3.22
N ALA A 468 2.51 43.62 -3.86
CA ALA A 468 2.45 43.84 -5.30
C ALA A 468 3.46 42.98 -6.08
N ALA A 469 4.45 42.41 -5.39
CA ALA A 469 5.48 41.62 -6.03
C ALA A 469 4.92 40.41 -6.80
N ALA A 470 5.44 40.22 -8.01
CA ALA A 470 4.98 39.16 -8.91
C ALA A 470 5.47 37.78 -8.46
N ALA A 471 4.61 36.78 -8.50
CA ALA A 471 5.01 35.39 -8.34
C ALA A 471 5.78 34.90 -9.58
N THR A 472 6.67 33.92 -9.41
CA THR A 472 7.22 33.19 -10.56
C THR A 472 6.13 32.33 -11.19
N ALA A 473 5.30 31.70 -10.37
CA ALA A 473 4.12 30.97 -10.79
C ALA A 473 2.96 31.24 -9.82
N ALA A 474 1.84 31.76 -10.32
CA ALA A 474 0.67 32.09 -9.51
C ALA A 474 -0.34 30.94 -9.49
N GLY A 475 -1.04 30.73 -8.36
CA GLY A 475 -2.10 29.72 -8.26
C GLY A 475 -1.65 28.30 -8.56
N THR A 476 -0.45 27.95 -8.12
CA THR A 476 0.20 26.66 -8.39
C THR A 476 -0.44 25.48 -7.67
N ALA A 477 -1.13 25.73 -6.57
CA ALA A 477 -1.95 24.78 -5.85
C ALA A 477 -3.05 25.52 -5.08
N GLU A 478 -3.99 24.77 -4.51
CA GLU A 478 -5.04 25.29 -3.63
C GLU A 478 -5.00 24.58 -2.29
N ILE A 479 -5.26 25.33 -1.21
CA ILE A 479 -5.50 24.76 0.12
C ILE A 479 -7.02 24.63 0.30
N PRO A 480 -7.54 23.42 0.56
CA PRO A 480 -8.97 23.21 0.75
C PRO A 480 -9.48 23.95 1.98
N ALA A 481 -10.78 24.21 2.04
CA ALA A 481 -11.39 24.82 3.22
C ALA A 481 -11.11 23.97 4.47
N PHE A 482 -10.64 24.61 5.54
CA PHE A 482 -10.29 23.95 6.79
C PHE A 482 -10.63 24.84 7.98
N PHE A 483 -11.36 24.27 8.94
CA PHE A 483 -11.92 25.01 10.07
C PHE A 483 -11.27 24.63 11.41
N SER A 484 -10.37 23.64 11.42
CA SER A 484 -9.55 23.23 12.57
C SER A 484 -8.37 22.38 12.06
N GLY A 485 -7.38 22.14 12.93
CA GLY A 485 -6.26 21.24 12.61
C GLY A 485 -5.35 21.75 11.50
N THR A 486 -4.81 20.83 10.71
CA THR A 486 -3.92 21.13 9.59
C THR A 486 -4.59 20.90 8.24
N ALA A 487 -4.14 21.62 7.22
CA ALA A 487 -4.53 21.41 5.84
C ALA A 487 -3.29 21.46 4.94
N ALA A 488 -3.22 20.51 4.02
CA ALA A 488 -2.23 20.49 2.95
C ALA A 488 -2.84 21.05 1.67
N SER A 489 -2.03 21.77 0.89
CA SER A 489 -2.40 22.10 -0.48
C SER A 489 -2.50 20.83 -1.32
N GLY A 490 -3.18 20.93 -2.47
CA GLY A 490 -2.92 20.02 -3.59
C GLY A 490 -1.45 20.08 -4.01
N ASP A 491 -1.06 19.16 -4.89
CA ASP A 491 0.30 19.15 -5.44
C ASP A 491 0.54 20.41 -6.28
N LEU A 492 1.73 21.00 -6.16
CA LEU A 492 2.15 22.11 -7.00
C LEU A 492 2.08 21.67 -8.47
N SER A 493 1.46 22.51 -9.30
CA SER A 493 1.50 22.39 -10.75
C SER A 493 2.93 22.34 -11.28
N ALA A 494 3.11 21.90 -12.53
CA ALA A 494 4.42 21.88 -13.20
C ALA A 494 5.14 23.24 -13.15
N ALA A 495 4.40 24.36 -13.30
CA ALA A 495 4.96 25.70 -13.17
C ALA A 495 5.41 26.02 -11.73
N GLY A 496 4.70 25.51 -10.73
CA GLY A 496 5.10 25.62 -9.32
C GLY A 496 6.33 24.80 -8.98
N LEU A 497 6.43 23.56 -9.49
CA LEU A 497 7.64 22.75 -9.34
C LEU A 497 8.86 23.38 -10.01
N ALA A 498 8.67 23.99 -11.18
CA ALA A 498 9.72 24.72 -11.89
C ALA A 498 10.16 26.01 -11.16
N ALA A 499 9.29 26.59 -10.34
CA ALA A 499 9.61 27.79 -9.55
C ALA A 499 10.44 27.50 -8.30
N LEU A 500 10.62 26.23 -7.90
CA LEU A 500 11.42 25.87 -6.71
C LEU A 500 12.91 26.21 -6.92
N ASN A 501 13.43 27.09 -6.07
CA ASN A 501 14.82 27.50 -6.09
C ASN A 501 15.74 26.44 -5.47
N ARG A 502 16.32 25.58 -6.30
CA ARG A 502 17.23 24.51 -5.84
C ARG A 502 18.56 24.98 -5.26
N SER A 503 18.83 26.28 -5.29
CA SER A 503 20.05 26.89 -4.76
C SER A 503 19.81 27.76 -3.51
N GLY A 504 18.58 27.84 -3.02
CA GLY A 504 18.29 28.66 -1.85
C GLY A 504 16.81 28.74 -1.52
N VAL A 505 16.36 29.92 -1.12
CA VAL A 505 14.98 30.14 -0.63
C VAL A 505 13.97 30.07 -1.77
N THR A 506 12.84 29.42 -1.50
CA THR A 506 11.59 29.57 -2.26
C THR A 506 10.55 30.15 -1.32
N GLN A 507 9.93 31.27 -1.71
CA GLN A 507 8.78 31.83 -1.01
C GLN A 507 7.46 31.38 -1.64
N PHE A 508 6.48 31.11 -0.79
CA PHE A 508 5.09 30.88 -1.17
C PHE A 508 4.21 31.98 -0.61
N ARG A 509 3.26 32.45 -1.42
CA ARG A 509 2.26 33.42 -0.97
C ARG A 509 0.88 32.77 -0.97
N LEU A 510 0.26 32.74 0.21
CA LEU A 510 -1.12 32.31 0.38
C LEU A 510 -2.04 33.51 0.23
N ARG A 511 -2.98 33.42 -0.73
CA ARG A 511 -3.97 34.47 -0.95
C ARG A 511 -5.27 33.88 -1.45
N PHE A 512 -6.38 34.56 -1.16
CA PHE A 512 -7.63 34.21 -1.82
C PHE A 512 -7.66 34.69 -3.27
N ALA A 513 -8.31 33.90 -4.13
CA ALA A 513 -8.46 34.18 -5.55
C ALA A 513 -9.27 35.45 -5.80
N ALA A 514 -10.31 35.68 -5.00
CA ALA A 514 -11.15 36.88 -5.03
C ALA A 514 -11.13 37.60 -3.69
N ALA A 515 -11.36 38.92 -3.73
CA ALA A 515 -11.55 39.74 -2.54
C ALA A 515 -12.86 39.35 -1.83
N GLN A 516 -12.76 39.01 -0.54
CA GLN A 516 -13.91 38.82 0.34
C GLN A 516 -14.80 40.07 0.38
N THR A 517 -16.11 39.85 0.44
CA THR A 517 -17.14 40.91 0.50
C THR A 517 -17.42 41.39 1.92
N ALA A 518 -16.97 40.66 2.94
CA ALA A 518 -17.09 40.97 4.35
C ALA A 518 -15.83 40.51 5.12
N THR A 519 -15.75 40.84 6.41
CA THR A 519 -14.69 40.33 7.29
C THR A 519 -14.75 38.81 7.33
N ALA A 520 -13.73 38.16 6.76
CA ALA A 520 -13.60 36.72 6.73
C ALA A 520 -12.12 36.36 6.56
N TYR A 521 -11.53 35.68 7.54
CA TYR A 521 -10.09 35.41 7.57
C TYR A 521 -9.76 34.14 8.36
N VAL A 522 -8.58 33.61 8.09
CA VAL A 522 -7.95 32.53 8.86
C VAL A 522 -6.57 32.97 9.31
N PHE A 523 -6.20 32.58 10.52
CA PHE A 523 -4.85 32.67 11.04
C PHE A 523 -4.19 31.29 11.02
N THR A 524 -3.00 31.20 10.42
CA THR A 524 -2.17 30.00 10.56
C THR A 524 -1.56 29.95 11.96
N ASN A 525 -1.27 28.76 12.47
CA ASN A 525 -0.77 28.57 13.82
C ASN A 525 0.72 28.93 13.90
N ARG A 526 1.07 29.85 14.79
CA ARG A 526 2.47 30.25 15.07
C ARG A 526 3.26 29.14 15.78
N ASP A 527 2.61 28.35 16.62
CA ASP A 527 3.25 27.31 17.44
C ASP A 527 3.41 25.99 16.63
N THR A 528 2.89 25.94 15.41
CA THR A 528 3.04 24.80 14.49
C THR A 528 3.48 25.31 13.12
N PRO A 529 4.81 25.36 12.87
CA PRO A 529 5.36 25.93 11.67
C PRO A 529 4.76 25.30 10.41
N PRO A 530 4.40 26.12 9.40
CA PRO A 530 4.12 25.62 8.06
C PRO A 530 5.25 24.72 7.55
N THR A 531 4.89 23.72 6.75
CA THR A 531 5.89 22.81 6.14
C THR A 531 5.71 22.73 4.63
N LEU A 532 6.83 22.60 3.92
CA LEU A 532 6.88 22.23 2.51
C LEU A 532 7.36 20.79 2.42
N THR A 533 6.50 19.90 1.90
CA THR A 533 6.91 18.54 1.57
C THR A 533 7.33 18.50 0.11
N LEU A 534 8.48 17.87 -0.17
CA LEU A 534 9.03 17.62 -1.49
C LEU A 534 9.25 16.12 -1.65
N GLU A 535 8.83 15.56 -2.77
CA GLU A 535 9.24 14.23 -3.22
C GLU A 535 10.02 14.41 -4.51
N TYR A 536 11.19 13.78 -4.57
CA TYR A 536 12.08 13.82 -5.73
C TYR A 536 12.38 12.40 -6.20
N ARG A 537 12.93 12.22 -7.40
CA ARG A 537 13.39 10.97 -8.04
C ARG A 537 14.70 11.20 -8.82
N ASN A 538 15.36 10.15 -9.31
CA ASN A 538 16.36 10.32 -10.37
C ASN A 538 15.65 10.72 -11.68
N PRO A 539 16.16 11.70 -12.44
CA PRO A 539 15.61 12.01 -13.76
C PRO A 539 15.69 10.76 -14.65
N PRO A 540 14.71 10.54 -15.55
CA PRO A 540 14.75 9.42 -16.48
C PRO A 540 16.04 9.48 -17.31
N THR A 541 16.71 8.34 -17.47
CA THR A 541 17.86 8.23 -18.38
C THR A 541 17.38 8.52 -19.79
N ALA A 542 18.02 9.50 -20.46
CA ALA A 542 17.80 9.72 -21.88
C ALA A 542 18.52 8.58 -22.62
N ASP A 543 17.74 7.69 -23.23
CA ASP A 543 18.24 6.69 -24.19
C ASP A 543 18.53 7.33 -25.56
#